data_AF-A0A7R9V068-F1
#
_entry.id   AF-A0A7R9V068-F1
#
_cell.length_a   1.000
_cell.length_b   1.000
_cell.length_c   1.000
_cell.angle_alpha   90.00
_cell.angle_beta   90.00
_cell.angle_gamma   90.00
#
_symmetry.space_group_name_H-M   'P 1'
#
loop_
_entity.id
_entity.type
_entity.pdbx_description
1 polymer ?
#
loop_
_entity_poly.entity_id
_entity_poly.type
_entity_poly.pdbx_seq_one_letter_code
_entity_poly.pdbx_strand_id
1 'polypeptide(L)'
;GGGSNSSRSSSSSVVESKGRCGGAGATLSSLSPTHDLNADQVVELAAALGPAGAAALEAVVHQHLPIFHTEHCVFARFLSDGNSYKDCGHPCESTGLHLRDGGGKDHLVLADMGCRNTVFNAQAQSAVWNLADFARAGVRRMRVEMVDEPPEFV
;
A
#
# COMPACT_ATOMS: atom_id res chain seq x y z
N GLY A 1 -9.53 17.65 57.77
CA GLY A 1 -9.32 18.01 56.35
C GLY A 1 -8.00 18.74 56.24
N GLY A 2 -7.14 18.30 55.32
CA GLY A 2 -5.82 18.88 55.10
C GLY A 2 -4.80 17.83 54.65
N GLY A 3 -5.08 17.19 53.51
CA GLY A 3 -4.15 16.25 52.87
C GLY A 3 -3.11 17.02 52.07
N SER A 4 -1.84 16.66 52.28
CA SER A 4 -0.67 17.10 51.52
C SER A 4 -0.76 16.65 50.06
N ASN A 5 -0.75 17.61 49.13
CA ASN A 5 -0.80 17.32 47.70
C ASN A 5 0.64 17.30 47.14
N SER A 6 1.14 16.09 46.88
CA SER A 6 2.45 15.82 46.29
C SER A 6 2.41 16.09 44.79
N SER A 7 3.03 17.18 44.33
CA SER A 7 3.24 17.45 42.90
C SER A 7 4.26 16.48 42.32
N ARG A 8 3.78 15.42 41.66
CA ARG A 8 4.60 14.61 40.76
C ARG A 8 4.67 15.30 39.40
N SER A 9 5.75 16.03 39.17
CA SER A 9 6.16 16.42 37.82
C SER A 9 6.66 15.17 37.09
N SER A 10 5.81 14.55 36.28
CA SER A 10 6.24 13.50 35.36
C SER A 10 6.96 14.17 34.18
N SER A 11 8.27 14.25 34.29
CA SER A 11 9.18 14.57 33.20
C SER A 11 9.10 13.43 32.17
N SER A 12 8.23 13.53 31.18
CA SER A 12 8.30 12.68 30.00
C SER A 12 9.53 13.08 29.20
N SER A 13 10.64 12.39 29.43
CA SER A 13 11.82 12.45 28.58
C SER A 13 11.42 11.98 27.18
N VAL A 14 11.29 12.93 26.25
CA VAL A 14 11.25 12.63 24.82
C VAL A 14 12.59 12.00 24.48
N VAL A 15 12.57 10.70 24.22
CA VAL A 15 13.74 10.00 23.70
C VAL A 15 13.84 10.40 22.23
N GLU A 16 14.70 11.38 21.93
CA GLU A 16 15.10 11.70 20.57
C GLU A 16 15.85 10.50 19.99
N SER A 17 15.12 9.58 19.35
CA SER A 17 15.73 8.56 18.49
C SER A 17 16.16 9.23 17.20
N LYS A 18 17.38 9.77 17.22
CA LYS A 18 18.10 10.22 16.02
C LYS A 18 18.33 8.99 15.15
N GLY A 19 17.38 8.70 14.26
CA GLY A 19 17.46 7.66 13.24
C GLY A 19 18.61 7.95 12.29
N ARG A 20 19.83 7.65 12.74
CA ARG A 20 21.05 7.81 11.99
C ARG A 20 21.30 6.48 11.29
N CYS A 21 20.74 6.31 10.10
CA CYS A 21 21.24 5.32 9.14
C CYS A 21 22.63 5.79 8.70
N GLY A 22 23.65 5.44 9.50
CA GLY A 22 25.04 5.71 9.21
C GLY A 22 25.66 4.55 8.45
N GLY A 23 25.87 4.75 7.14
CA GLY A 23 26.68 3.91 6.27
C GLY A 23 26.79 4.62 4.92
N ALA A 24 28.00 4.96 4.49
CA ALA A 24 28.23 5.61 3.21
C ALA A 24 27.80 4.66 2.07
N GLY A 25 26.63 4.90 1.47
CA GLY A 25 26.08 4.09 0.39
C GLY A 25 24.59 4.37 0.22
N ALA A 26 24.22 5.07 -0.85
CA ALA A 26 22.87 5.44 -1.26
C ALA A 26 21.98 6.07 -0.17
N THR A 27 21.85 7.40 -0.19
CA THR A 27 20.79 8.09 0.57
C THR A 27 19.43 7.72 -0.02
N LEU A 28 18.53 7.16 0.77
CA LEU A 28 17.15 6.86 0.39
C LEU A 28 16.44 8.16 -0.07
N SER A 29 15.98 8.20 -1.32
CA SER A 29 15.40 9.40 -1.94
C SER A 29 13.91 9.60 -1.65
N SER A 30 13.19 8.51 -1.43
CA SER A 30 11.77 8.50 -1.11
C SER A 30 11.39 7.29 -0.26
N LEU A 31 10.31 7.43 0.51
CA LEU A 31 9.69 6.37 1.31
C LEU A 31 8.19 6.37 1.04
N SER A 32 7.65 5.23 0.58
CA SER A 32 6.21 5.03 0.49
C SER A 32 5.74 4.30 1.74
N PRO A 33 4.83 4.87 2.55
CA PRO A 33 4.10 4.09 3.55
C PRO A 33 3.35 2.93 2.88
N THR A 34 3.17 1.84 3.61
CA THR A 34 2.32 0.71 3.17
C THR A 34 0.85 1.10 3.26
N HIS A 35 -0.03 0.24 2.73
CA HIS A 35 -1.47 0.48 2.67
C HIS A 35 -2.21 0.29 4.01
N ASP A 36 -1.47 0.09 5.10
CA ASP A 36 -2.01 -0.06 6.47
C ASP A 36 -2.37 1.30 7.10
N LEU A 37 -1.81 2.39 6.59
CA LEU A 37 -2.10 3.73 7.07
C LEU A 37 -3.28 4.35 6.32
N ASN A 38 -4.21 4.94 7.07
CA ASN A 38 -5.20 5.83 6.51
C ASN A 38 -4.61 7.25 6.26
N ALA A 39 -5.39 8.12 5.63
CA ALA A 39 -4.94 9.47 5.26
C ALA A 39 -4.47 10.30 6.46
N ASP A 40 -5.20 10.27 7.58
CA ASP A 40 -4.85 11.03 8.78
C ASP A 40 -3.52 10.54 9.37
N GLN A 41 -3.31 9.23 9.39
CA GLN A 41 -2.06 8.62 9.86
C GLN A 41 -0.87 8.95 8.95
N VAL A 42 -1.08 9.12 7.64
CA VAL A 42 -0.03 9.61 6.72
C VAL A 42 0.34 11.06 7.04
N VAL A 43 -0.64 11.91 7.36
CA VAL A 43 -0.41 13.30 7.78
C VAL A 43 0.35 13.35 9.11
N GLU A 44 -0.04 12.53 10.09
CA GLU A 44 0.64 12.41 11.38
C GLU A 44 2.08 11.93 11.22
N LEU A 45 2.31 10.93 10.35
CA LEU A 45 3.65 10.45 10.03
C LEU A 45 4.51 11.55 9.39
N ALA A 46 3.96 12.31 8.44
CA ALA A 46 4.66 13.42 7.81
C ALA A 46 5.07 14.48 8.84
N ALA A 47 4.17 14.82 9.77
CA ALA A 47 4.47 15.75 10.85
C ALA A 47 5.58 15.23 11.78
N ALA A 48 5.53 13.94 12.15
CA ALA A 48 6.52 13.31 13.03
C ALA A 48 7.92 13.24 12.39
N LEU A 49 8.01 13.10 11.07
CA LEU A 49 9.29 13.04 10.34
C LEU A 49 9.90 14.43 10.06
N GLY A 50 9.17 15.52 10.31
CA GLY A 50 9.58 16.89 10.03
C GLY A 50 9.71 17.21 8.53
N PRO A 51 10.08 18.45 8.16
CA PRO A 51 9.97 18.94 6.78
C PRO A 51 10.75 18.12 5.74
N ALA A 52 11.97 17.71 6.06
CA ALA A 52 12.81 16.93 5.16
C ALA A 52 12.28 15.50 4.96
N GLY A 53 11.78 14.87 6.03
CA GLY A 53 11.20 13.53 5.95
C GLY A 53 9.82 13.52 5.29
N ALA A 54 8.97 14.52 5.57
CA ALA A 54 7.69 14.71 4.89
C ALA A 54 7.86 14.86 3.37
N ALA A 55 8.85 15.66 2.94
CA ALA A 55 9.19 15.82 1.53
C ALA A 55 9.73 14.53 0.88
N ALA A 56 10.25 13.59 1.68
CA ALA A 56 10.68 12.29 1.24
C ALA A 56 9.52 11.28 1.08
N LEU A 57 8.35 11.53 1.69
CA LEU A 57 7.22 10.62 1.60
C LEU A 57 6.60 10.60 0.19
N GLU A 58 6.15 9.40 -0.20
CA GLU A 58 5.31 9.16 -1.37
C GLU A 58 4.00 8.51 -0.92
N ALA A 59 2.88 9.24 -1.08
CA ALA A 59 1.57 8.73 -0.70
C ALA A 59 0.89 8.07 -1.90
N VAL A 60 0.37 6.86 -1.73
CA VAL A 60 -0.49 6.21 -2.73
C VAL A 60 -1.87 6.86 -2.67
N VAL A 61 -2.31 7.44 -3.79
CA VAL A 61 -3.56 8.21 -3.85
C VAL A 61 -4.64 7.54 -4.67
N HIS A 62 -4.29 6.49 -5.41
CA HIS A 62 -5.21 5.65 -6.17
C HIS A 62 -4.60 4.26 -6.33
N GLN A 63 -5.37 3.20 -6.06
CA GLN A 63 -4.93 1.81 -6.19
C GLN A 63 -6.10 0.82 -6.10
N HIS A 64 -5.98 -0.35 -6.72
CA HIS A 64 -6.73 -1.53 -6.32
C HIS A 64 -5.91 -2.35 -5.31
N LEU A 65 -6.43 -2.56 -4.10
CA LEU A 65 -5.68 -3.23 -3.04
C LEU A 65 -5.63 -4.75 -3.29
N PRO A 66 -4.47 -5.43 -3.18
CA PRO A 66 -4.40 -6.89 -3.11
C PRO A 66 -5.17 -7.38 -1.88
N ILE A 67 -6.20 -8.21 -2.08
CA ILE A 67 -7.05 -8.72 -1.00
C ILE A 67 -6.82 -10.19 -0.69
N PHE A 68 -6.31 -10.97 -1.65
CA PHE A 68 -5.94 -12.36 -1.42
C PHE A 68 -4.67 -12.73 -2.21
N HIS A 69 -3.82 -13.52 -1.56
CA HIS A 69 -2.72 -14.24 -2.20
C HIS A 69 -2.94 -15.74 -2.00
N THR A 70 -2.83 -16.54 -3.06
CA THR A 70 -3.14 -17.97 -3.03
C THR A 70 -2.18 -18.77 -3.89
N GLU A 71 -1.82 -19.96 -3.42
CA GLU A 71 -1.01 -20.95 -4.15
C GLU A 71 -1.85 -21.79 -5.14
N HIS A 72 -3.17 -21.57 -5.19
CA HIS A 72 -4.07 -22.26 -6.12
C HIS A 72 -4.30 -21.39 -7.37
N CYS A 73 -3.73 -21.81 -8.49
CA CYS A 73 -3.82 -21.09 -9.74
C CYS A 73 -5.17 -21.30 -10.44
N VAL A 74 -6.04 -20.28 -10.44
CA VAL A 74 -7.32 -20.32 -11.15
C VAL A 74 -7.14 -20.42 -12.66
N PHE A 75 -6.07 -19.83 -13.20
CA PHE A 75 -5.72 -19.94 -14.61
C PHE A 75 -5.42 -21.38 -15.01
N ALA A 76 -4.49 -22.05 -14.30
CA ALA A 76 -4.16 -23.45 -14.59
C ALA A 76 -5.40 -24.34 -14.39
N ARG A 77 -6.16 -24.12 -13.32
CA ARG A 77 -7.32 -24.96 -13.00
C ARG A 77 -8.43 -24.90 -14.06
N PHE A 78 -8.71 -23.72 -14.62
CA PHE A 78 -9.90 -23.53 -15.47
C PHE A 78 -9.58 -23.28 -16.94
N LEU A 79 -8.36 -22.90 -17.28
CA LEU A 79 -7.95 -22.55 -18.64
C LEU A 79 -6.84 -23.45 -19.21
N SER A 80 -6.46 -24.51 -18.52
CA SER A 80 -5.55 -25.53 -19.06
C SER A 80 -5.81 -26.93 -18.52
N ASP A 81 -5.10 -27.90 -19.10
CA ASP A 81 -5.11 -29.30 -18.65
C ASP A 81 -4.02 -29.60 -17.58
N GLY A 82 -3.17 -28.61 -17.26
CA GLY A 82 -2.12 -28.72 -16.26
C GLY A 82 -2.56 -28.27 -14.87
N ASN A 83 -1.70 -28.43 -13.86
CA ASN A 83 -2.01 -28.01 -12.48
C ASN A 83 -0.88 -27.22 -11.80
N SER A 84 0.20 -26.93 -12.52
CA SER A 84 1.36 -26.22 -12.00
C SER A 84 1.98 -25.30 -13.07
N TYR A 85 2.89 -24.43 -12.67
CA TYR A 85 3.66 -23.60 -13.61
C TYR A 85 4.49 -24.42 -14.62
N LYS A 86 4.73 -25.72 -14.37
CA LYS A 86 5.53 -26.59 -15.24
C LYS A 86 4.76 -27.10 -16.45
N ASP A 87 3.44 -27.21 -16.34
CA ASP A 87 2.59 -27.94 -17.28
C ASP A 87 1.30 -27.21 -17.66
N CYS A 88 1.00 -26.05 -17.06
CA CYS A 88 -0.23 -25.32 -17.34
C CYS A 88 -0.21 -24.56 -18.68
N GLY A 89 0.94 -24.42 -19.34
CA GLY A 89 1.07 -23.67 -20.59
C GLY A 89 0.97 -22.14 -20.45
N HIS A 90 0.98 -21.61 -19.23
CA HIS A 90 0.96 -20.17 -18.91
C HIS A 90 -0.17 -19.35 -19.56
N PRO A 91 -1.45 -19.79 -19.50
CA PRO A 91 -2.58 -19.03 -20.07
C PRO A 91 -2.74 -17.62 -19.47
N CYS A 92 -2.22 -17.41 -18.25
CA CYS A 92 -2.19 -16.11 -17.58
C CYS A 92 -1.38 -15.02 -18.31
N GLU A 93 -0.48 -15.36 -19.23
CA GLU A 93 0.32 -14.36 -19.96
C GLU A 93 -0.46 -13.69 -21.11
N SER A 94 -1.56 -14.28 -21.54
CA SER A 94 -2.33 -13.82 -22.70
C SER A 94 -3.80 -13.56 -22.40
N THR A 95 -4.27 -13.92 -21.21
CA THR A 95 -5.69 -13.85 -20.85
C THR A 95 -5.88 -13.03 -19.58
N GLY A 96 -6.65 -11.95 -19.66
CA GLY A 96 -7.18 -11.27 -18.48
C GLY A 96 -8.28 -12.10 -17.83
N LEU A 97 -8.27 -12.20 -16.51
CA LEU A 97 -9.25 -12.97 -15.74
C LEU A 97 -9.72 -12.18 -14.52
N HIS A 98 -11.03 -12.22 -14.30
CA HIS A 98 -11.68 -11.66 -13.13
C HIS A 98 -12.52 -12.71 -12.42
N LEU A 99 -12.53 -12.69 -11.09
CA LEU A 99 -13.46 -13.46 -10.27
C LEU A 99 -14.65 -12.59 -9.92
N ARG A 100 -15.85 -13.07 -10.25
CA ARG A 100 -17.09 -12.40 -9.86
C ARG A 100 -17.53 -12.83 -8.46
N ASP A 101 -17.70 -11.87 -7.55
CA ASP A 101 -18.19 -12.14 -6.20
C ASP A 101 -19.73 -12.32 -6.16
N GLY A 102 -20.28 -12.66 -4.99
CA GLY A 102 -21.72 -12.81 -4.79
C GLY A 102 -22.53 -11.51 -4.93
N GLY A 103 -21.87 -10.35 -4.88
CA GLY A 103 -22.45 -9.03 -5.13
C GLY A 103 -22.36 -8.59 -6.60
N GLY A 104 -21.79 -9.42 -7.48
CA GLY A 104 -21.61 -9.14 -8.90
C GLY A 104 -20.41 -8.26 -9.25
N LYS A 105 -19.49 -8.03 -8.30
CA LYS A 105 -18.26 -7.27 -8.55
C LYS A 105 -17.18 -8.15 -9.15
N ASP A 106 -16.42 -7.60 -10.09
CA ASP A 106 -15.34 -8.30 -10.77
C ASP A 106 -13.98 -7.95 -10.16
N HIS A 107 -13.29 -8.97 -9.67
CA HIS A 107 -11.99 -8.86 -9.01
C HIS A 107 -10.89 -9.35 -9.93
N LEU A 108 -9.98 -8.46 -10.36
CA LEU A 108 -8.84 -8.85 -11.18
C LEU A 108 -8.01 -9.91 -10.48
N VAL A 109 -7.60 -10.93 -11.24
CA VAL A 109 -6.64 -11.93 -10.81
C VAL A 109 -5.40 -11.85 -11.67
N LEU A 110 -4.24 -11.71 -11.04
CA LEU A 110 -2.95 -11.85 -11.70
C LEU A 110 -2.23 -13.08 -11.16
N ALA A 111 -1.46 -13.75 -12.02
CA ALA A 111 -0.59 -14.84 -11.63
C ALA A 111 0.88 -14.43 -11.73
N ASP A 112 1.70 -14.88 -10.77
CA ASP A 112 3.15 -14.79 -10.91
C ASP A 112 3.75 -16.02 -11.59
N MET A 113 5.08 -16.01 -11.80
CA MET A 113 5.82 -17.11 -12.43
C MET A 113 5.72 -18.46 -11.71
N GLY A 114 5.30 -18.46 -10.43
CA GLY A 114 5.09 -19.66 -9.63
C GLY A 114 3.66 -20.17 -9.67
N CYS A 115 2.81 -19.62 -10.55
CA CYS A 115 1.36 -19.87 -10.57
C CYS A 115 0.62 -19.46 -9.29
N ARG A 116 1.19 -18.57 -8.47
CA ARG A 116 0.48 -18.00 -7.32
C ARG A 116 -0.40 -16.87 -7.80
N ASN A 117 -1.63 -16.79 -7.30
CA ASN A 117 -2.55 -15.74 -7.69
C ASN A 117 -2.63 -14.63 -6.65
N THR A 118 -2.69 -13.42 -7.16
CA THR A 118 -3.07 -12.23 -6.41
C THR A 118 -4.44 -11.78 -6.91
N VAL A 119 -5.41 -11.71 -6.00
CA VAL A 119 -6.74 -11.17 -6.28
C VAL A 119 -6.79 -9.75 -5.76
N PHE A 120 -7.16 -8.81 -6.62
CA PHE A 120 -7.29 -7.40 -6.30
C PHE A 120 -8.73 -7.05 -5.93
N ASN A 121 -8.91 -6.04 -5.08
CA ASN A 121 -10.22 -5.51 -4.78
C ASN A 121 -10.87 -4.97 -6.06
N ALA A 122 -12.15 -5.24 -6.28
CA ALA A 122 -12.86 -4.78 -7.47
C ALA A 122 -12.98 -3.24 -7.53
N GLN A 123 -13.01 -2.58 -6.37
CA GLN A 123 -13.09 -1.14 -6.27
C GLN A 123 -11.75 -0.55 -5.85
N ALA A 124 -11.27 0.42 -6.61
CA ALA A 124 -10.10 1.20 -6.24
C ALA A 124 -10.33 2.01 -4.95
N GLN A 125 -9.29 2.10 -4.13
CA GLN A 125 -9.19 3.08 -3.05
C GLN A 125 -8.62 4.37 -3.62
N SER A 126 -9.25 5.49 -3.27
CA SER A 126 -8.79 6.83 -3.69
C SER A 126 -8.66 7.76 -2.50
N ALA A 127 -7.51 8.43 -2.42
CA ALA A 127 -7.22 9.50 -1.46
C ALA A 127 -7.24 10.88 -2.13
N VAL A 128 -7.93 11.03 -3.27
CA VAL A 128 -8.03 12.30 -4.02
C VAL A 128 -8.53 13.45 -3.13
N TRP A 129 -9.40 13.15 -2.18
CA TRP A 129 -9.97 14.11 -1.24
C TRP A 129 -8.96 14.63 -0.21
N ASN A 130 -7.88 13.87 0.03
CA ASN A 130 -6.85 14.16 1.03
C ASN A 130 -5.59 14.83 0.43
N LEU A 131 -5.56 15.06 -0.89
CA LEU A 131 -4.39 15.65 -1.56
C LEU A 131 -3.96 16.99 -0.95
N ALA A 132 -4.93 17.83 -0.59
CA ALA A 132 -4.67 19.12 0.05
C ALA A 132 -4.04 18.95 1.43
N ASP A 133 -4.49 17.97 2.22
CA ASP A 133 -3.93 17.65 3.53
C ASP A 133 -2.51 17.12 3.42
N PHE A 134 -2.26 16.19 2.49
CA PHE A 134 -0.92 15.69 2.23
C PHE A 134 0.04 16.81 1.80
N ALA A 135 -0.40 17.70 0.91
CA ALA A 135 0.39 18.85 0.48
C ALA A 135 0.71 19.80 1.65
N ARG A 136 -0.28 20.10 2.50
CA ARG A 136 -0.07 20.92 3.72
C ARG A 136 0.89 20.26 4.71
N ALA A 137 0.81 18.94 4.85
CA ALA A 137 1.68 18.14 5.73
C ALA A 137 3.12 18.03 5.22
N GLY A 138 3.42 18.47 3.99
CA GLY A 138 4.76 18.46 3.43
C GLY A 138 5.04 17.32 2.45
N VAL A 139 4.07 16.43 2.20
CA VAL A 139 4.19 15.36 1.20
C VAL A 139 4.20 15.98 -0.20
N ARG A 140 5.12 15.51 -1.06
CA ARG A 140 5.33 16.07 -2.41
C ARG A 140 5.19 15.05 -3.53
N ARG A 141 5.19 13.75 -3.21
CA ARG A 141 5.06 12.67 -4.18
C ARG A 141 3.73 11.97 -3.96
N MET A 142 2.95 11.86 -5.02
CA MET A 142 1.67 11.17 -5.04
C MET A 142 1.78 10.07 -6.08
N ARG A 143 1.51 8.82 -5.68
CA ARG A 143 1.55 7.66 -6.57
C ARG A 143 0.14 7.26 -6.97
N VAL A 144 -0.06 7.13 -8.27
CA VAL A 144 -1.26 6.55 -8.87
C VAL A 144 -0.87 5.17 -9.36
N GLU A 145 -1.49 4.13 -8.81
CA GLU A 145 -1.29 2.74 -9.22
C GLU A 145 -2.47 2.29 -10.04
N MET A 146 -2.19 1.89 -11.27
CA MET A 146 -3.18 1.36 -12.21
C MET A 146 -2.83 -0.11 -12.45
N VAL A 147 -3.84 -0.96 -12.47
CA VAL A 147 -3.69 -2.41 -12.64
C VAL A 147 -4.77 -3.02 -13.53
N ASP A 148 -5.96 -2.42 -13.56
CA ASP A 148 -7.14 -2.95 -14.26
C ASP A 148 -7.95 -1.84 -14.96
N GLU A 149 -7.48 -0.60 -14.87
CA GLU A 149 -8.10 0.56 -15.48
C GLU A 149 -7.95 0.51 -17.01
N PRO A 150 -9.00 0.84 -17.77
CA PRO A 150 -8.91 0.82 -19.22
C PRO A 150 -8.14 2.06 -19.72
N PRO A 151 -7.56 2.00 -20.93
CA PRO A 151 -6.62 3.01 -21.42
C PRO A 151 -7.15 4.44 -21.42
N GLU A 152 -8.47 4.63 -21.54
CA GLU A 152 -9.12 5.93 -21.50
C GLU A 152 -9.09 6.63 -20.13
N PHE A 153 -8.71 5.93 -19.05
CA PHE A 153 -8.49 6.50 -17.72
C PHE A 153 -7.03 6.93 -17.47
N VAL A 154 -6.13 6.72 -18.43
CA VAL A 154 -4.68 7.01 -18.33
C VAL A 154 -4.32 8.35 -18.97
#